data_AF-A0A971LNL3-F1
#
_entry.id   AF-A0A971LNL3-F1
#
_cell.length_a   1.000
_cell.length_b   1.000
_cell.length_c   1.000
_cell.angle_alpha   90.00
_cell.angle_beta   90.00
_cell.angle_gamma   90.00
#
_symmetry.space_group_name_H-M   'P 1'
#
loop_
_entity.id
_entity.type
_entity.pdbx_description
1 polymer ?
#
loop_
_entity_poly.entity_id
_entity_poly.type
_entity_poly.pdbx_seq_one_letter_code
_entity_poly.pdbx_strand_id
1 'polypeptide(L)'
;MRKIIFYALTLSALLLTSCIIEVVNPPNVDPTPFVAYFQNMLYTDIRVTVQGYGTKVVAPGKTVSFSINRNDGSYHYEAETWGSDADGNRIGLVVEWSRTRNISGDSYTTSLITDSDLFFLKMRNTGRHNLHPLYVNWSLGAQSMDDISIPGNGVLYNTGYYKAYSSTQVRAYWADMPSDYTYWQQGSHFLFPWEENQSITLLNTFKSSSGGKESVEIGVETESNPVKFSGKGPHGVDAGTLRSEQGMEF
;
A
#
# COMPACT_ATOMS: atom_id res chain seq x y z
N MET A 1 -14.86 80.95 -59.44
CA MET A 1 -13.97 79.82 -59.10
C MET A 1 -13.91 79.67 -57.58
N ARG A 2 -14.50 78.60 -57.05
CA ARG A 2 -14.16 77.84 -55.81
C ARG A 2 -15.44 77.17 -55.31
N LYS A 3 -15.54 75.87 -55.60
CA LYS A 3 -16.54 74.95 -55.06
C LYS A 3 -16.10 74.56 -53.65
N ILE A 4 -16.97 74.73 -52.66
CA ILE A 4 -16.80 74.17 -51.31
C ILE A 4 -17.65 72.90 -51.26
N ILE A 5 -17.00 71.76 -51.11
CA ILE A 5 -17.61 70.44 -51.00
C ILE A 5 -17.72 70.15 -49.50
N PHE A 6 -18.94 69.99 -48.99
CA PHE A 6 -19.19 69.46 -47.65
C PHE A 6 -19.12 67.93 -47.71
N TYR A 7 -18.16 67.34 -47.00
CA TYR A 7 -18.13 65.91 -46.71
C TYR A 7 -19.07 65.62 -45.55
N ALA A 8 -20.13 64.85 -45.79
CA ALA A 8 -20.95 64.24 -44.75
C ALA A 8 -20.33 62.89 -44.37
N LEU A 9 -19.70 62.80 -43.20
CA LEU A 9 -19.32 61.53 -42.58
C LEU A 9 -20.57 60.87 -41.99
N THR A 10 -20.98 59.73 -42.53
CA THR A 10 -21.96 58.84 -41.89
C THR A 10 -21.22 57.80 -41.05
N LEU A 11 -21.26 57.99 -39.72
CA LEU A 11 -20.75 57.06 -38.73
C LEU A 11 -21.75 55.90 -38.58
N SER A 12 -21.42 54.74 -39.16
CA SER A 12 -22.20 53.50 -38.97
C SER A 12 -21.79 52.86 -37.64
N ALA A 13 -22.63 53.01 -36.62
CA ALA A 13 -22.46 52.33 -35.34
C ALA A 13 -22.90 50.85 -35.47
N LEU A 14 -21.92 49.94 -35.53
CA LEU A 14 -22.14 48.51 -35.46
C LEU A 14 -22.38 48.12 -33.99
N LEU A 15 -23.63 47.88 -33.61
CA LEU A 15 -23.97 47.33 -32.29
C LEU A 15 -23.69 45.82 -32.29
N LEU A 16 -22.49 45.42 -31.86
CA LEU A 16 -22.20 44.04 -31.49
C LEU A 16 -22.98 43.71 -30.21
N THR A 17 -24.11 43.05 -30.38
CA THR A 17 -24.85 42.42 -29.28
C THR A 17 -24.04 41.21 -28.83
N SER A 18 -23.30 41.35 -27.74
CA SER A 18 -22.65 40.23 -27.06
C SER A 18 -23.76 39.32 -26.51
N CYS A 19 -23.99 38.19 -27.18
CA CYS A 19 -24.81 37.12 -26.63
C CYS A 19 -23.99 36.47 -25.49
N ILE A 20 -24.28 36.87 -24.25
CA ILE A 20 -23.79 36.16 -23.07
C ILE A 20 -24.64 34.90 -23.00
N ILE A 21 -24.06 33.76 -23.41
CA ILE A 21 -24.63 32.45 -23.11
C ILE A 21 -24.33 32.20 -21.63
N GLU A 22 -25.30 32.53 -20.77
CA GLU A 22 -25.30 32.00 -19.40
C GLU A 22 -25.53 30.49 -19.51
N VAL A 23 -24.50 29.71 -19.20
CA VAL A 23 -24.65 28.28 -18.92
C VAL A 23 -25.43 28.19 -17.61
N VAL A 24 -26.75 28.16 -17.71
CA VAL A 24 -27.63 27.84 -16.59
C VAL A 24 -27.35 26.39 -16.23
N ASN A 25 -26.55 26.18 -15.18
CA ASN A 25 -26.45 24.86 -14.57
C ASN A 25 -27.87 24.40 -14.22
N PRO A 26 -28.31 23.21 -14.65
CA PRO A 26 -29.64 22.73 -14.33
C PRO A 26 -29.81 22.75 -12.81
N PRO A 27 -30.96 23.22 -12.29
CA PRO A 27 -31.16 23.59 -10.88
C PRO A 27 -31.07 22.43 -9.85
N ASN A 28 -30.58 21.25 -10.24
CA ASN A 28 -30.49 20.06 -9.40
C ASN A 28 -29.14 19.32 -9.48
N VAL A 29 -28.10 19.90 -10.07
CA VAL A 29 -26.75 19.31 -10.01
C VAL A 29 -25.96 20.10 -8.98
N ASP A 30 -25.76 19.53 -7.79
CA ASP A 30 -24.72 20.02 -6.88
C ASP A 30 -23.38 19.96 -7.65
N PRO A 31 -22.76 21.11 -7.97
CA PRO A 31 -21.54 21.14 -8.76
C PRO A 31 -20.34 20.59 -7.97
N THR A 32 -20.49 20.33 -6.68
CA THR A 32 -19.41 19.88 -5.80
C THR A 32 -19.22 18.36 -5.95
N PRO A 33 -18.07 17.90 -6.45
CA PRO A 33 -17.79 16.46 -6.52
C PRO A 33 -17.67 15.87 -5.11
N PHE A 34 -18.03 14.59 -4.99
CA PHE A 34 -17.71 13.82 -3.80
C PHE A 34 -16.20 13.52 -3.76
N VAL A 35 -15.57 13.59 -2.59
CA VAL A 35 -14.13 13.30 -2.46
C VAL A 35 -13.90 11.99 -1.71
N ALA A 36 -13.41 10.97 -2.42
CA ALA A 36 -12.97 9.71 -1.80
C ALA A 36 -11.50 9.82 -1.40
N TYR A 37 -11.18 9.59 -0.13
CA TYR A 37 -9.82 9.55 0.40
C TYR A 37 -9.40 8.12 0.71
N PHE A 38 -8.18 7.76 0.33
CA PHE A 38 -7.57 6.47 0.65
C PHE A 38 -6.29 6.70 1.44
N GLN A 39 -6.25 6.18 2.66
CA GLN A 39 -5.12 6.29 3.57
C GLN A 39 -4.39 4.95 3.66
N ASN A 40 -3.08 4.99 3.41
CA ASN A 40 -2.23 3.81 3.54
C ASN A 40 -1.73 3.68 4.98
N MET A 41 -2.21 2.67 5.69
CA MET A 41 -1.79 2.35 7.06
C MET A 41 -0.72 1.24 7.12
N LEU A 42 -0.22 0.83 5.95
CA LEU A 42 0.69 -0.29 5.77
C LEU A 42 2.14 0.16 5.57
N TYR A 43 3.03 -0.80 5.30
CA TYR A 43 4.48 -0.61 5.24
C TYR A 43 5.04 -0.44 3.82
N THR A 44 4.19 -0.57 2.81
CA THR A 44 4.53 -0.54 1.37
C THR A 44 3.58 0.37 0.62
N ASP A 45 3.97 0.81 -0.57
CA ASP A 45 3.11 1.61 -1.44
C ASP A 45 1.84 0.83 -1.84
N ILE A 46 0.67 1.46 -1.75
CA ILE A 46 -0.60 0.89 -2.21
C ILE A 46 -0.97 1.54 -3.54
N ARG A 47 -1.18 0.72 -4.57
CA ARG A 47 -1.79 1.18 -5.83
C ARG A 47 -3.31 1.10 -5.69
N VAL A 48 -4.00 2.23 -5.79
CA VAL A 48 -5.46 2.34 -5.72
C VAL A 48 -6.00 2.75 -7.08
N THR A 49 -6.93 1.97 -7.63
CA THR A 49 -7.66 2.25 -8.86
C THR A 49 -9.12 2.48 -8.54
N VAL A 50 -9.67 3.63 -8.92
CA VAL A 50 -11.10 3.92 -8.83
C VAL A 50 -11.68 3.85 -10.24
N GLN A 51 -12.66 2.98 -10.47
CA GLN A 51 -13.21 2.72 -11.80
C GLN A 51 -13.78 4.01 -12.41
N GLY A 52 -13.26 4.40 -13.57
CA GLY A 52 -13.65 5.65 -14.25
C GLY A 52 -12.91 6.91 -13.78
N TYR A 53 -12.10 6.83 -12.72
CA TYR A 53 -11.39 7.97 -12.11
C TYR A 53 -9.87 7.81 -12.07
N GLY A 54 -9.35 6.67 -12.53
CA GLY A 54 -7.92 6.40 -12.73
C GLY A 54 -7.25 5.74 -11.53
N THR A 55 -5.91 5.74 -11.55
CA THR A 55 -5.07 5.04 -10.56
C THR A 55 -4.12 6.03 -9.88
N LYS A 56 -3.92 5.87 -8.57
CA LYS A 56 -2.94 6.62 -7.77
C LYS A 56 -2.17 5.67 -6.88
N VAL A 57 -0.93 6.04 -6.55
CA VAL A 57 -0.09 5.33 -5.57
C VAL A 57 -0.10 6.11 -4.26
N VAL A 58 -0.29 5.40 -3.14
CA VAL A 58 -0.32 5.94 -1.79
C VAL A 58 0.87 5.40 -1.03
N ALA A 59 1.84 6.24 -0.72
CA ALA A 59 2.99 5.84 0.10
C ALA A 59 2.58 5.56 1.57
N PRO A 60 3.36 4.77 2.33
CA PRO A 60 3.11 4.50 3.74
C PRO A 60 2.82 5.76 4.56
N GLY A 61 1.73 5.73 5.34
CA GLY A 61 1.28 6.84 6.18
C GLY A 61 0.77 8.07 5.41
N LYS A 62 0.59 7.98 4.09
CA LYS A 62 0.04 9.05 3.25
C LYS A 62 -1.42 8.79 2.88
N THR A 63 -2.04 9.82 2.32
CA THR A 63 -3.40 9.80 1.82
C THR A 63 -3.43 10.34 0.40
N VAL A 64 -4.23 9.72 -0.48
CA VAL A 64 -4.60 10.28 -1.79
C VAL A 64 -6.10 10.49 -1.86
N SER A 65 -6.54 11.31 -2.81
CA SER A 65 -7.97 11.56 -3.04
C SER A 65 -8.38 11.39 -4.50
N PHE A 66 -9.65 11.07 -4.72
CA PHE A 66 -10.31 11.06 -6.03
C PHE A 66 -11.55 11.95 -5.98
N SER A 67 -11.74 12.80 -6.99
CA SER A 67 -12.94 13.62 -7.15
C SER A 67 -13.93 12.85 -8.01
N ILE A 68 -15.02 12.40 -7.38
CA ILE A 68 -16.02 11.50 -7.95
C ILE A 68 -17.29 12.28 -8.26
N ASN A 69 -17.90 12.03 -9.42
CA ASN A 69 -19.18 12.60 -9.78
C ASN A 69 -20.26 12.06 -8.85
N ARG A 70 -20.92 12.96 -8.13
CA ARG A 70 -21.98 12.60 -7.17
C ARG A 70 -23.15 11.86 -7.83
N ASN A 71 -23.39 12.12 -9.12
CA ASN A 71 -24.45 11.50 -9.90
C ASN A 71 -24.24 9.99 -10.15
N ASP A 72 -23.02 9.47 -9.94
CA ASP A 72 -22.75 8.04 -10.07
C ASP A 72 -23.43 7.23 -8.96
N GLY A 73 -23.80 7.87 -7.84
CA GLY A 73 -24.47 7.26 -6.68
C GLY A 73 -23.62 6.28 -5.87
N SER A 74 -22.61 5.67 -6.48
CA SER A 74 -21.62 4.79 -5.86
C SER A 74 -20.33 4.79 -6.69
N TYR A 75 -19.23 4.32 -6.10
CA TYR A 75 -17.99 4.06 -6.81
C TYR A 75 -17.40 2.72 -6.41
N HIS A 76 -16.74 2.05 -7.36
CA HIS A 76 -15.96 0.85 -7.13
C HIS A 76 -14.47 1.20 -7.13
N TYR A 77 -13.74 0.62 -6.18
CA TYR A 77 -12.29 0.72 -6.16
C TYR A 77 -11.65 -0.65 -5.95
N GLU A 78 -10.47 -0.79 -6.55
CA GLU A 78 -9.54 -1.87 -6.33
C GLU A 78 -8.26 -1.28 -5.75
N ALA A 79 -7.60 -2.01 -4.86
CA ALA A 79 -6.28 -1.65 -4.40
C ALA A 79 -5.39 -2.88 -4.27
N GLU A 80 -4.08 -2.70 -4.41
CA GLU A 80 -3.10 -3.77 -4.25
C GLU A 80 -1.79 -3.26 -3.65
N THR A 81 -1.10 -4.13 -2.91
CA THR A 81 0.25 -3.86 -2.41
C THR A 81 1.05 -5.16 -2.23
N TRP A 82 2.37 -5.04 -2.26
CA TRP A 82 3.34 -6.12 -2.03
C TRP A 82 4.66 -5.52 -1.55
N GLY A 83 5.54 -6.37 -1.02
CA GLY A 83 6.93 -6.00 -0.75
C GLY A 83 7.76 -5.99 -2.04
N SER A 84 8.79 -5.16 -2.14
CA SER A 84 9.68 -5.19 -3.31
C SER A 84 11.14 -5.00 -2.94
N ASP A 85 12.04 -5.59 -3.74
CA ASP A 85 13.47 -5.30 -3.64
C ASP A 85 13.81 -3.94 -4.29
N ALA A 86 15.10 -3.61 -4.30
CA ALA A 86 15.60 -2.36 -4.87
C ALA A 86 15.42 -2.27 -6.39
N ASP A 87 15.29 -3.41 -7.07
CA ASP A 87 15.09 -3.50 -8.52
C ASP A 87 13.59 -3.54 -8.89
N GLY A 88 12.70 -3.56 -7.90
CA GLY A 88 11.26 -3.59 -8.07
C GLY A 88 10.67 -5.00 -8.22
N ASN A 89 11.46 -6.05 -8.02
CA ASN A 89 10.94 -7.42 -8.02
C ASN A 89 10.08 -7.64 -6.77
N ARG A 90 8.98 -8.39 -6.93
CA ARG A 90 8.05 -8.67 -5.85
C ARG A 90 8.67 -9.60 -4.81
N ILE A 91 8.48 -9.24 -3.55
CA ILE A 91 8.78 -10.01 -2.34
C ILE A 91 7.46 -10.28 -1.61
N GLY A 92 7.25 -11.54 -1.23
CA GLY A 92 6.06 -12.01 -0.54
C GLY A 92 4.79 -11.96 -1.40
N LEU A 93 3.65 -12.00 -0.71
CA LEU A 93 2.34 -12.13 -1.33
C LEU A 93 1.71 -10.76 -1.63
N VAL A 94 0.76 -10.77 -2.57
CA VAL A 94 -0.05 -9.59 -2.92
C VAL A 94 -1.25 -9.52 -1.99
N VAL A 95 -1.42 -8.36 -1.35
CA VAL A 95 -2.62 -8.00 -0.60
C VAL A 95 -3.51 -7.16 -1.49
N GLU A 96 -4.81 -7.45 -1.53
CA GLU A 96 -5.77 -6.75 -2.37
C GLU A 96 -7.06 -6.35 -1.65
N TRP A 97 -7.68 -5.31 -2.19
CA TRP A 97 -9.00 -4.81 -1.82
C TRP A 97 -9.84 -4.69 -3.07
N SER A 98 -11.12 -5.04 -2.98
CA SER A 98 -12.11 -4.78 -4.02
C SER A 98 -13.44 -4.49 -3.34
N ARG A 99 -13.91 -3.25 -3.45
CA ARG A 99 -15.09 -2.77 -2.70
C ARG A 99 -15.87 -1.73 -3.52
N THR A 100 -17.19 -1.78 -3.38
CA THR A 100 -18.11 -0.75 -3.85
C THR A 100 -18.62 0.06 -2.67
N ARG A 101 -18.61 1.38 -2.79
CA ARG A 101 -19.07 2.32 -1.76
C ARG A 101 -20.15 3.23 -2.32
N ASN A 102 -21.24 3.38 -1.58
CA ASN A 102 -22.27 4.36 -1.91
C ASN A 102 -21.76 5.77 -1.61
N ILE A 103 -22.15 6.72 -2.45
CA ILE A 103 -21.82 8.14 -2.28
C ILE A 103 -22.86 8.76 -1.35
N SER A 104 -22.40 9.24 -0.21
CA SER A 104 -23.22 9.98 0.77
C SER A 104 -22.38 11.05 1.45
N GLY A 105 -22.92 12.25 1.64
CA GLY A 105 -22.16 13.40 2.16
C GLY A 105 -21.12 13.90 1.16
N ASP A 106 -20.17 14.72 1.60
CA ASP A 106 -19.22 15.41 0.69
C ASP A 106 -17.91 14.65 0.50
N SER A 107 -17.57 13.78 1.43
CA SER A 107 -16.36 12.98 1.37
C SER A 107 -16.46 11.71 2.21
N TYR A 108 -15.52 10.79 2.00
CA TYR A 108 -15.33 9.62 2.84
C TYR A 108 -13.86 9.22 2.86
N THR A 109 -13.34 8.84 4.03
CA THR A 109 -11.96 8.34 4.17
C THR A 109 -11.95 6.84 4.45
N THR A 110 -11.24 6.10 3.60
CA THR A 110 -10.97 4.66 3.78
C THR A 110 -9.54 4.47 4.26
N SER A 111 -9.37 3.91 5.45
CA SER A 111 -8.08 3.41 5.93
C SER A 111 -7.87 1.98 5.43
N LEU A 112 -6.84 1.78 4.62
CA LEU A 112 -6.48 0.48 4.07
C LEU A 112 -5.48 -0.21 5.00
N ILE A 113 -5.88 -1.37 5.52
CA ILE A 113 -5.11 -2.22 6.44
C ILE A 113 -5.10 -3.67 5.94
N THR A 114 -4.30 -4.54 6.56
CA THR A 114 -4.37 -6.00 6.33
C THR A 114 -5.25 -6.68 7.37
N ASP A 115 -5.84 -7.81 6.99
CA ASP A 115 -6.53 -8.71 7.94
C ASP A 115 -5.54 -9.30 8.98
N SER A 116 -6.10 -9.81 10.07
CA SER A 116 -5.46 -10.45 11.22
C SER A 116 -4.77 -11.79 10.92
N ASP A 117 -5.03 -12.39 9.76
CA ASP A 117 -4.33 -13.59 9.29
C ASP A 117 -3.13 -13.25 8.39
N LEU A 118 -2.80 -11.96 8.22
CA LEU A 118 -1.63 -11.48 7.48
C LEU A 118 -0.66 -10.77 8.40
N PHE A 119 0.62 -10.82 8.06
CA PHE A 119 1.65 -10.04 8.73
C PHE A 119 2.66 -9.48 7.73
N PHE A 120 3.21 -8.32 8.05
CA PHE A 120 4.36 -7.78 7.34
C PHE A 120 5.67 -8.24 8.01
N LEU A 121 6.62 -8.73 7.22
CA LEU A 121 7.90 -9.20 7.72
C LEU A 121 8.99 -8.14 7.50
N LYS A 122 9.72 -7.85 8.57
CA LYS A 122 10.96 -7.07 8.56
C LYS A 122 12.11 -7.94 9.07
N MET A 123 13.32 -7.71 8.58
CA MET A 123 14.49 -8.47 9.02
C MET A 123 15.68 -7.56 9.26
N ARG A 124 16.40 -7.79 10.36
CA ARG A 124 17.70 -7.17 10.61
C ARG A 124 18.72 -8.25 10.89
N ASN A 125 19.78 -8.26 10.10
CA ASN A 125 20.87 -9.22 10.27
C ASN A 125 22.15 -8.48 10.66
N THR A 126 22.63 -8.69 11.89
CA THR A 126 23.96 -8.26 12.34
C THR A 126 24.92 -9.44 12.43
N GLY A 127 24.52 -10.62 11.94
CA GLY A 127 25.34 -11.82 11.94
C GLY A 127 26.44 -11.79 10.88
N ARG A 128 27.39 -12.72 10.99
CA ARG A 128 28.53 -12.83 10.06
C ARG A 128 28.12 -13.20 8.64
N HIS A 129 27.12 -14.05 8.50
CA HIS A 129 26.68 -14.60 7.23
C HIS A 129 25.54 -13.78 6.65
N ASN A 130 25.56 -13.57 5.34
CA ASN A 130 24.37 -13.10 4.63
C ASN A 130 23.33 -14.22 4.61
N LEU A 131 22.05 -13.86 4.70
CA LEU A 131 20.97 -14.83 4.70
C LEU A 131 20.29 -14.87 3.32
N HIS A 132 20.16 -16.06 2.74
CA HIS A 132 19.59 -16.27 1.41
C HIS A 132 19.33 -17.76 1.10
N PRO A 133 18.26 -18.14 0.37
CA PRO A 133 17.06 -17.34 0.13
C PRO A 133 16.16 -17.33 1.38
N LEU A 134 15.14 -16.48 1.37
CA LEU A 134 14.19 -16.38 2.47
C LEU A 134 12.99 -17.31 2.22
N TYR A 135 12.68 -18.13 3.20
CA TYR A 135 11.48 -18.97 3.21
C TYR A 135 10.54 -18.53 4.32
N VAL A 136 9.26 -18.36 3.98
CA VAL A 136 8.20 -18.09 4.96
C VAL A 136 7.18 -19.21 4.91
N ASN A 137 6.68 -19.62 6.08
CA ASN A 137 5.81 -20.79 6.24
C ASN A 137 6.49 -22.08 5.75
N TRP A 138 7.79 -22.21 6.02
CA TRP A 138 8.58 -23.39 5.63
C TRP A 138 7.88 -24.69 6.04
N SER A 139 7.89 -25.68 5.15
CA SER A 139 7.26 -27.01 5.29
C SER A 139 5.72 -27.03 5.35
N LEU A 140 5.06 -25.89 5.12
CA LEU A 140 3.61 -25.82 4.94
C LEU A 140 3.28 -25.82 3.43
N GLY A 141 2.08 -26.28 3.06
CA GLY A 141 1.63 -26.21 1.66
C GLY A 141 1.48 -24.79 1.11
N ALA A 142 1.39 -23.79 2.00
CA ALA A 142 1.36 -22.36 1.67
C ALA A 142 2.72 -21.68 1.95
N GLN A 143 3.82 -22.39 1.70
CA GLN A 143 5.17 -21.86 1.79
C GLN A 143 5.42 -20.82 0.69
N SER A 144 6.20 -19.79 1.03
CA SER A 144 6.77 -18.85 0.07
C SER A 144 8.29 -18.95 0.07
N MET A 145 8.92 -18.77 -1.09
CA MET A 145 10.37 -18.60 -1.24
C MET A 145 10.62 -17.30 -1.99
N ASP A 146 11.37 -16.40 -1.36
CA ASP A 146 11.78 -15.13 -1.94
C ASP A 146 13.30 -15.16 -2.17
N ASP A 147 13.68 -14.91 -3.41
CA ASP A 147 15.08 -14.93 -3.88
C ASP A 147 15.81 -13.63 -3.49
N ILE A 148 15.83 -13.33 -2.19
CA ILE A 148 16.40 -12.10 -1.63
C ILE A 148 17.57 -12.41 -0.71
N SER A 149 18.49 -11.45 -0.60
CA SER A 149 19.60 -11.51 0.35
C SER A 149 19.37 -10.52 1.49
N ILE A 150 19.58 -10.96 2.73
CA ILE A 150 19.60 -10.10 3.92
C ILE A 150 21.05 -10.01 4.45
N PRO A 151 21.80 -8.96 4.08
CA PRO A 151 23.21 -8.82 4.45
C PRO A 151 23.43 -8.67 5.96
N GLY A 152 24.59 -9.15 6.44
CA GLY A 152 25.05 -9.05 7.83
C GLY A 152 25.52 -7.65 8.25
N ASN A 153 24.83 -6.58 7.85
CA ASN A 153 25.25 -5.19 8.02
C ASN A 153 24.45 -4.42 9.10
N GLY A 154 23.49 -5.05 9.76
CA GLY A 154 22.63 -4.47 10.78
C GLY A 154 21.55 -3.51 10.27
N VAL A 155 21.39 -3.38 8.95
CA VAL A 155 20.31 -2.60 8.35
C VAL A 155 18.98 -3.35 8.51
N LEU A 156 17.91 -2.61 8.75
CA LEU A 156 16.56 -3.15 8.77
C LEU A 156 16.01 -3.19 7.34
N TYR A 157 15.66 -4.39 6.88
CA TYR A 157 15.08 -4.65 5.57
C TYR A 157 13.59 -4.89 5.73
N ASN A 158 12.79 -4.08 5.02
CA ASN A 158 11.37 -4.34 4.81
C ASN A 158 11.26 -5.41 3.72
N THR A 159 10.58 -6.52 3.99
CA THR A 159 10.40 -7.61 3.02
C THR A 159 9.02 -7.50 2.39
N GLY A 160 8.09 -8.42 2.66
CA GLY A 160 6.73 -8.45 2.13
C GLY A 160 5.69 -8.92 3.13
N TYR A 161 4.48 -9.16 2.62
CA TYR A 161 3.36 -9.70 3.39
C TYR A 161 3.26 -11.21 3.22
N TYR A 162 2.87 -11.89 4.29
CA TYR A 162 2.70 -13.34 4.30
C TYR A 162 1.52 -13.71 5.19
N LYS A 163 1.03 -14.94 5.00
CA LYS A 163 -0.02 -15.50 5.86
C LYS A 163 0.54 -15.94 7.21
N ALA A 164 -0.10 -15.49 8.29
CA ALA A 164 0.17 -15.91 9.65
C ALA A 164 -0.49 -17.26 9.95
N TYR A 165 0.30 -18.23 10.41
CA TYR A 165 -0.15 -19.52 10.91
C TYR A 165 0.41 -19.75 12.31
N SER A 166 -0.31 -20.53 13.13
CA SER A 166 0.20 -20.95 14.44
C SER A 166 1.51 -21.74 14.33
N SER A 167 1.76 -22.32 13.16
CA SER A 167 2.97 -23.06 12.79
C SER A 167 3.92 -22.27 11.88
N THR A 168 3.76 -20.95 11.69
CA THR A 168 4.66 -20.16 10.83
C THR A 168 6.11 -20.35 11.25
N GLN A 169 6.92 -20.78 10.30
CA GLN A 169 8.37 -20.80 10.38
C GLN A 169 8.94 -19.90 9.29
N VAL A 170 9.83 -18.99 9.66
CA VAL A 170 10.67 -18.26 8.72
C VAL A 170 12.06 -18.87 8.76
N ARG A 171 12.66 -19.18 7.61
CA ARG A 171 13.99 -19.79 7.49
C ARG A 171 14.79 -19.06 6.43
N ALA A 172 16.08 -18.89 6.67
CA ALA A 172 17.02 -18.49 5.62
C ALA A 172 18.36 -19.22 5.79
N TYR A 173 18.97 -19.62 4.68
CA TYR A 173 20.27 -20.30 4.67
C TYR A 173 21.41 -19.29 4.71
N TRP A 174 22.60 -19.72 5.13
CA TRP A 174 23.79 -18.88 5.08
C TRP A 174 24.33 -18.89 3.65
N ALA A 175 24.42 -17.72 3.03
CA ALA A 175 24.74 -17.60 1.61
C ALA A 175 26.12 -18.20 1.25
N ASP A 176 27.09 -18.13 2.17
CA ASP A 176 28.43 -18.69 2.04
C ASP A 176 28.55 -20.15 2.54
N MET A 177 27.54 -20.65 3.26
CA MET A 177 27.47 -22.04 3.75
C MET A 177 26.03 -22.57 3.65
N PRO A 178 25.54 -22.94 2.45
CA PRO A 178 24.13 -23.27 2.23
C PRO A 178 23.64 -24.57 2.90
N SER A 179 24.53 -25.32 3.57
CA SER A 179 24.15 -26.44 4.43
C SER A 179 23.54 -26.01 5.76
N ASP A 180 23.80 -24.78 6.18
CA ASP A 180 23.42 -24.23 7.46
C ASP A 180 22.39 -23.12 7.31
N TYR A 181 21.57 -22.94 8.34
CA TYR A 181 20.44 -22.03 8.30
C TYR A 181 20.13 -21.40 9.65
N THR A 182 19.44 -20.28 9.58
CA THR A 182 18.80 -19.62 10.71
C THR A 182 17.28 -19.71 10.52
N TYR A 183 16.55 -19.91 11.61
CA TYR A 183 15.09 -19.98 11.56
C TYR A 183 14.44 -19.31 12.77
N TRP A 184 13.22 -18.84 12.56
CA TRP A 184 12.32 -18.26 13.55
C TRP A 184 11.01 -19.02 13.49
N GLN A 185 10.43 -19.31 14.65
CA GLN A 185 9.27 -20.18 14.77
C GLN A 185 8.24 -19.51 15.66
N GLN A 186 7.01 -19.37 15.16
CA GLN A 186 5.86 -18.97 15.95
C GLN A 186 5.67 -19.93 17.13
N GLY A 187 5.48 -19.40 18.33
CA GLY A 187 5.35 -20.17 19.57
C GLY A 187 6.66 -20.47 20.30
N SER A 188 7.82 -20.30 19.64
CA SER A 188 9.14 -20.53 20.25
C SER A 188 10.02 -19.27 20.23
N HIS A 189 10.08 -18.57 19.10
CA HIS A 189 10.91 -17.40 18.90
C HIS A 189 10.09 -16.09 18.91
N PHE A 190 8.82 -16.17 18.52
CA PHE A 190 7.90 -15.04 18.53
C PHE A 190 6.45 -15.49 18.70
N LEU A 191 5.58 -14.53 18.97
CA LEU A 191 4.14 -14.72 19.07
C LEU A 191 3.42 -13.65 18.25
N PHE A 192 2.69 -14.04 17.22
CA PHE A 192 1.73 -13.16 16.57
C PHE A 192 0.70 -12.63 17.57
N PRO A 193 0.35 -11.33 17.50
CA PRO A 193 -0.76 -10.76 18.27
C PRO A 193 -2.13 -11.23 17.77
N TRP A 194 -2.23 -11.73 16.53
CA TRP A 194 -3.51 -12.09 15.89
C TRP A 194 -4.45 -10.88 15.74
N GLU A 195 -3.86 -9.74 15.40
CA GLU A 195 -4.56 -8.48 15.18
C GLU A 195 -4.36 -8.01 13.74
N GLU A 196 -5.31 -7.21 13.26
CA GLU A 196 -5.18 -6.49 11.98
C GLU A 196 -3.91 -5.64 11.95
N ASN A 197 -3.34 -5.47 10.75
CA ASN A 197 -2.15 -4.63 10.53
C ASN A 197 -0.94 -4.99 11.42
N GLN A 198 -0.74 -6.28 11.70
CA GLN A 198 0.40 -6.78 12.46
C GLN A 198 1.68 -6.89 11.62
N SER A 199 2.83 -6.77 12.28
CA SER A 199 4.15 -7.01 11.70
C SER A 199 5.08 -7.71 12.69
N ILE A 200 6.09 -8.38 12.15
CA ILE A 200 7.18 -8.95 12.94
C ILE A 200 8.52 -8.47 12.38
N THR A 201 9.46 -8.19 13.28
CA THR A 201 10.85 -7.89 12.96
C THR A 201 11.73 -9.00 13.48
N LEU A 202 12.29 -9.80 12.57
CA LEU A 202 13.19 -10.88 12.91
C LEU A 202 14.62 -10.36 13.02
N LEU A 203 15.25 -10.61 14.16
CA LEU A 203 16.62 -10.17 14.46
C LEU A 203 17.53 -11.40 14.42
N ASN A 204 18.57 -11.33 13.58
CA ASN A 204 19.66 -12.29 13.58
C ASN A 204 20.92 -11.64 14.16
N THR A 205 21.32 -12.05 15.36
CA THR A 205 22.54 -11.57 16.01
C THR A 205 23.49 -12.74 16.28
N PHE A 206 24.22 -13.18 15.24
CA PHE A 206 25.34 -14.10 15.46
C PHE A 206 26.47 -13.38 16.18
N LYS A 207 26.90 -13.93 17.31
CA LYS A 207 28.13 -13.51 17.98
C LYS A 207 29.18 -14.61 17.80
N SER A 208 30.35 -14.22 17.30
CA SER A 208 31.58 -15.02 17.48
C SER A 208 31.86 -15.06 18.98
N SER A 209 31.65 -16.19 19.65
CA SER A 209 32.11 -16.31 21.03
C SER A 209 33.65 -16.31 21.05
N SER A 210 34.24 -15.72 22.08
CA SER A 210 35.68 -15.70 22.32
C SER A 210 36.31 -17.10 22.51
N GLY A 211 35.50 -18.17 22.47
CA GLY A 211 35.92 -19.57 22.54
C GLY A 211 35.75 -20.36 21.24
N GLY A 212 35.49 -19.72 20.09
CA GLY A 212 35.38 -20.39 18.78
C GLY A 212 34.12 -21.22 18.58
N LYS A 213 33.15 -21.15 19.50
CA LYS A 213 31.80 -21.69 19.29
C LYS A 213 30.91 -20.59 18.73
N GLU A 214 30.30 -20.86 17.58
CA GLU A 214 29.30 -19.98 17.00
C GLU A 214 28.01 -20.11 17.83
N SER A 215 27.50 -18.98 18.32
CA SER A 215 26.21 -18.92 19.01
C SER A 215 25.31 -17.93 18.31
N VAL A 216 24.12 -18.39 17.93
CA VAL A 216 23.09 -17.56 17.32
C VAL A 216 22.20 -17.02 18.43
N GLU A 217 22.24 -15.72 18.66
CA GLU A 217 21.20 -15.07 19.45
C GLU A 217 20.15 -14.55 18.45
N ILE A 218 18.97 -15.14 18.54
CA ILE A 218 17.83 -14.85 17.68
C ILE A 218 16.83 -14.04 18.49
N GLY A 219 16.46 -12.86 18.01
CA GLY A 219 15.47 -11.99 18.65
C GLY A 219 14.30 -11.70 17.72
N VAL A 220 13.17 -11.27 18.28
CA VAL A 220 12.01 -10.80 17.52
C VAL A 220 11.33 -9.63 18.22
N GLU A 221 10.89 -8.65 17.44
CA GLU A 221 9.98 -7.60 17.88
C GLU A 221 8.65 -7.75 17.13
N THR A 222 7.53 -7.80 17.85
CA THR A 222 6.19 -7.91 17.26
C THR A 222 5.42 -6.61 17.53
N GLU A 223 4.79 -6.08 16.49
CA GLU A 223 4.07 -4.81 16.54
C GLU A 223 2.71 -4.98 15.86
N SER A 224 1.64 -4.51 16.49
CA SER A 224 0.39 -4.18 15.82
C SER A 224 0.28 -2.66 15.72
N ASN A 225 -0.10 -2.17 14.55
CA ASN A 225 -0.30 -0.74 14.33
C ASN A 225 -1.80 -0.45 14.24
N PRO A 226 -2.48 -0.23 15.39
CA PRO A 226 -3.90 0.07 15.38
C PRO A 226 -4.16 1.37 14.63
N VAL A 227 -5.23 1.38 13.83
CA VAL A 227 -5.62 2.57 13.06
C VAL A 227 -6.02 3.68 14.03
N LYS A 228 -5.24 4.76 14.04
CA LYS A 228 -5.59 6.00 14.75
C LYS A 228 -6.19 6.99 13.77
N PHE A 229 -7.50 7.18 13.83
CA PHE A 229 -8.18 8.20 13.02
C PHE A 229 -7.77 9.59 13.46
N SER A 230 -7.15 10.36 12.56
CA SER A 230 -6.75 11.75 12.82
C SER A 230 -7.66 12.78 12.14
N GLY A 231 -8.73 12.35 11.46
CA GLY A 231 -9.61 13.21 10.66
C GLY A 231 -10.96 13.52 11.29
N LYS A 232 -11.52 14.69 10.95
CA LYS A 232 -12.95 15.00 11.11
C LYS A 232 -13.68 14.56 9.84
N GLY A 233 -14.69 13.71 9.94
CA GLY A 233 -15.50 13.24 8.81
C GLY A 233 -15.86 11.75 8.88
N PRO A 234 -16.76 11.27 8.00
CA PRO A 234 -17.08 9.86 7.92
C PRO A 234 -15.84 9.07 7.45
N HIS A 235 -15.56 8.00 8.16
CA HIS A 235 -14.39 7.16 7.97
C HIS A 235 -14.77 5.69 8.10
N GLY A 236 -14.02 4.83 7.44
CA GLY A 236 -14.08 3.39 7.64
C GLY A 236 -12.74 2.72 7.40
N VAL A 237 -12.71 1.45 7.76
CA VAL A 237 -11.55 0.58 7.65
C VAL A 237 -11.90 -0.52 6.67
N ASP A 238 -10.99 -0.78 5.73
CA ASP A 238 -11.09 -1.92 4.83
C ASP A 238 -9.85 -2.80 5.01
N ALA A 239 -10.08 -4.03 5.49
CA ALA A 239 -9.07 -5.07 5.59
C ALA A 239 -8.89 -5.77 4.24
N GLY A 240 -7.65 -5.74 3.75
CA GLY A 240 -7.21 -6.39 2.54
C GLY A 240 -6.92 -7.85 2.80
N THR A 241 -7.22 -8.68 1.83
CA THR A 241 -7.00 -10.13 1.87
C THR A 241 -5.90 -10.50 0.89
N LEU A 242 -5.36 -11.71 1.01
CA LEU A 242 -4.46 -12.23 -0.02
C LEU A 242 -5.22 -12.36 -1.33
N ARG A 243 -4.54 -12.02 -2.42
CA ARG A 243 -5.00 -12.38 -3.76
C ARG A 243 -5.17 -13.88 -3.82
N SER A 244 -6.37 -14.34 -4.16
CA SER A 244 -6.61 -15.76 -4.35
C SER A 244 -5.72 -16.23 -5.50
N GLU A 245 -4.72 -17.07 -5.21
CA GLU A 245 -3.98 -17.80 -6.23
C GLU A 245 -4.92 -18.83 -6.83
N GLN A 246 -5.71 -18.43 -7.83
CA GLN A 246 -6.33 -19.40 -8.72
C GLN A 246 -5.21 -20.08 -9.52
N GLY A 247 -4.76 -21.25 -9.05
CA GLY A 247 -4.10 -22.24 -9.89
C GLY A 247 -2.58 -22.19 -10.02
N MET A 248 -1.84 -22.10 -8.91
CA MET A 248 -0.50 -22.68 -8.87
C MET A 248 -0.53 -23.94 -8.01
N GLU A 249 -0.92 -25.05 -8.65
CA GLU A 249 -0.52 -26.37 -8.17
C GLU A 249 1.01 -26.43 -8.24
N PHE A 250 1.65 -26.63 -7.10
CA PHE A 250 3.07 -26.98 -7.02
C PHE A 250 3.27 -28.45 -7.42
#